data_AF-A0A3D0X6I6-F1
#
_entry.id   AF-A0A3D0X6I6-F1
#
_cell.length_a   1.000
_cell.length_b   1.000
_cell.length_c   1.000
_cell.angle_alpha   90.00
_cell.angle_beta   90.00
_cell.angle_gamma   90.00
#
_symmetry.space_group_name_H-M   'P 1'
#
loop_
_entity.id
_entity.type
_entity.pdbx_description
1 polymer ?
#
loop_
_entity_poly.entity_id
_entity_poly.type
_entity_poly.pdbx_seq_one_letter_code
_entity_poly.pdbx_strand_id
1 'polypeptide(L)'
;MVSVDYRPLDLDSVHVTALDDLSRMVNGEKTVTPGVNQVSMVKSSKCRYMGHNGIINVHLIIVLNQCSLTNGKAIHITDMPFVNAGDKEIVVGVTSKGTLLKATMGNNTTWFSITSLSGENVNFADDEEIHFNLTYKYKE
;
A
#
# COMPACT_ATOMS: atom_id res chain seq x y z
N MET A 1 18.73 -7.74 -17.00
CA MET A 1 19.51 -8.56 -17.94
C MET A 1 20.39 -9.48 -17.10
N VAL A 2 20.09 -10.78 -17.08
CA VAL A 2 20.97 -11.77 -16.44
C VAL A 2 21.94 -12.23 -17.53
N SER A 3 23.23 -11.93 -17.36
CA SER A 3 24.29 -12.43 -18.23
C SER A 3 24.83 -13.71 -17.60
N VAL A 4 24.77 -14.81 -18.33
CA VAL A 4 25.34 -16.09 -17.92
C VAL A 4 26.54 -16.33 -18.83
N ASP A 5 27.75 -16.24 -18.28
CA ASP A 5 28.97 -16.64 -18.99
C ASP A 5 28.96 -18.16 -19.14
N TYR A 6 28.73 -18.62 -20.37
CA TYR A 6 28.66 -20.03 -20.70
C TYR A 6 29.98 -20.52 -21.29
N ARG A 7 30.62 -21.49 -20.63
CA ARG A 7 31.59 -22.39 -21.28
C ARG A 7 30.79 -23.57 -21.85
N PRO A 8 31.06 -24.02 -23.08
CA PRO A 8 30.32 -25.13 -23.69
C PRO A 8 30.51 -26.40 -22.86
N LEU A 9 29.46 -26.78 -22.15
CA LEU A 9 29.22 -28.09 -21.59
C LEU A 9 28.01 -28.62 -22.36
N ASP A 10 28.15 -29.73 -23.08
CA ASP A 10 27.06 -30.38 -23.85
C ASP A 10 25.86 -30.67 -22.93
N LEU A 11 24.97 -29.69 -22.77
CA LEU A 11 23.81 -29.72 -21.91
C LEU A 11 22.60 -29.39 -22.77
N ASP A 12 21.66 -30.33 -22.84
CA ASP A 12 20.44 -30.19 -23.64
C ASP A 12 19.44 -29.19 -23.03
N SER A 13 19.58 -28.87 -21.73
CA SER A 13 18.80 -27.84 -21.05
C SER A 13 19.49 -27.34 -19.78
N VAL A 14 19.39 -26.04 -19.49
CA VAL A 14 19.85 -25.41 -18.25
C VAL A 14 18.65 -24.79 -17.56
N HIS A 15 18.35 -25.23 -16.35
CA HIS A 15 17.32 -24.62 -15.50
C HIS A 15 17.96 -23.61 -14.55
N VAL A 16 17.44 -22.38 -14.51
CA VAL A 16 17.93 -21.31 -13.63
C VAL A 16 16.85 -21.01 -12.61
N THR A 17 16.99 -21.55 -11.39
CA THR A 17 16.01 -21.42 -10.31
C THR A 17 15.67 -19.96 -9.97
N ALA A 18 16.61 -19.03 -10.15
CA ALA A 18 16.35 -17.60 -9.94
C ALA A 18 15.29 -17.01 -10.90
N LEU A 19 15.09 -17.59 -12.08
CA LEU A 19 14.05 -17.14 -13.03
C LEU A 19 12.65 -17.60 -12.59
N ASP A 20 12.55 -18.77 -11.97
CA ASP A 20 11.29 -19.29 -11.44
C ASP A 20 10.75 -18.39 -10.32
N ASP A 21 11.63 -17.92 -9.42
CA ASP A 21 11.23 -17.04 -8.32
C ASP A 21 10.75 -15.67 -8.81
N LEU A 22 11.33 -15.14 -9.90
CA LEU A 22 10.87 -13.88 -10.52
C LEU A 22 9.47 -14.02 -11.14
N SER A 23 9.13 -15.19 -11.70
CA SER A 23 7.80 -15.43 -12.27
C SER A 23 6.66 -15.38 -11.23
N ARG A 24 7.02 -15.54 -9.95
CA ARG A 24 6.12 -15.53 -8.78
C ARG A 24 6.13 -14.20 -8.03
N MET A 25 6.75 -13.17 -8.60
CA MET A 25 6.70 -11.81 -8.07
C MET A 25 5.54 -11.03 -8.71
N VAL A 26 4.72 -10.41 -7.87
CA VAL A 26 3.73 -9.42 -8.31
C VAL A 26 4.26 -8.03 -8.01
N ASN A 27 4.21 -7.11 -8.96
CA ASN A 27 4.56 -5.71 -8.71
C ASN A 27 3.79 -4.79 -9.64
N GLY A 28 3.59 -3.54 -9.21
CA GLY A 28 2.90 -2.56 -10.02
C GLY A 28 2.50 -1.31 -9.25
N GLU A 29 1.71 -0.48 -9.92
CA GLU A 29 1.07 0.71 -9.38
C GLU A 29 -0.45 0.59 -9.60
N LYS A 30 -1.24 1.06 -8.63
CA LYS A 30 -2.71 1.07 -8.72
C LYS A 30 -3.26 2.36 -8.13
N THR A 31 -4.11 3.05 -8.88
CA THR A 31 -4.98 4.10 -8.33
C THR A 31 -6.00 3.47 -7.42
N VAL A 32 -6.08 3.96 -6.18
CA VAL A 32 -7.02 3.49 -5.16
C VAL A 32 -8.05 4.57 -4.91
N THR A 33 -9.24 4.19 -4.46
CA THR A 33 -10.39 5.10 -4.43
C THR A 33 -10.65 5.58 -3.00
N PRO A 34 -10.97 6.86 -2.77
CA PRO A 34 -11.52 7.25 -1.48
C PRO A 34 -12.90 6.62 -1.24
N GLY A 35 -13.23 6.38 0.02
CA GLY A 35 -14.59 6.03 0.43
C GLY A 35 -15.58 7.11 -0.04
N VAL A 36 -16.82 6.69 -0.33
CA VAL A 36 -17.84 7.54 -0.98
C VAL A 36 -18.09 8.85 -0.22
N ASN A 37 -17.99 8.83 1.11
CA ASN A 37 -18.20 10.01 1.97
C ASN A 37 -16.94 10.88 2.14
N GLN A 38 -15.80 10.47 1.57
CA GLN A 38 -14.50 11.13 1.73
C GLN A 38 -13.90 11.61 0.41
N VAL A 39 -14.65 11.54 -0.70
CA VAL A 39 -14.23 12.02 -2.02
C VAL A 39 -13.86 13.50 -2.00
N SER A 40 -14.52 14.33 -1.17
CA SER A 40 -14.17 15.74 -1.02
C SER A 40 -12.87 15.98 -0.26
N MET A 41 -12.40 15.01 0.54
CA MET A 41 -11.16 15.14 1.33
C MET A 41 -9.93 14.69 0.55
N VAL A 42 -10.07 13.69 -0.33
CA VAL A 42 -8.96 13.07 -1.07
C VAL A 42 -8.94 13.60 -2.50
N LYS A 43 -7.89 14.33 -2.84
CA LYS A 43 -7.65 14.84 -4.20
C LYS A 43 -7.18 13.72 -5.13
N SER A 44 -6.27 12.88 -4.65
CA SER A 44 -5.85 11.66 -5.35
C SER A 44 -5.26 10.63 -4.39
N SER A 45 -5.26 9.36 -4.79
CA SER A 45 -4.62 8.31 -4.01
C SER A 45 -4.13 7.17 -4.90
N LYS A 46 -2.90 6.73 -4.67
CA LYS A 46 -2.27 5.66 -5.43
C LYS A 46 -1.38 4.82 -4.55
N CYS A 47 -1.17 3.57 -4.92
CA CYS A 47 -0.21 2.71 -4.26
C CYS A 47 0.73 2.06 -5.25
N ARG A 48 1.98 1.86 -4.81
CA ARG A 48 2.95 0.99 -5.45
C ARG A 48 3.13 -0.24 -4.60
N TYR A 49 3.27 -1.39 -5.23
CA TYR A 49 3.37 -2.63 -4.49
C TYR A 49 4.36 -3.60 -5.11
N MET A 50 4.91 -4.45 -4.25
CA MET A 50 5.75 -5.59 -4.62
C MET A 50 5.46 -6.72 -3.65
N GLY A 51 5.08 -7.88 -4.19
CA GLY A 51 4.75 -9.07 -3.43
C GLY A 51 5.45 -10.31 -3.98
N HIS A 52 5.69 -11.24 -3.07
CA HIS A 52 6.31 -12.52 -3.35
C HIS A 52 5.94 -13.51 -2.24
N ASN A 53 5.68 -14.77 -2.61
CA ASN A 53 5.35 -15.85 -1.67
C ASN A 53 4.22 -15.49 -0.69
N GLY A 54 3.16 -14.84 -1.18
CA GLY A 54 1.99 -14.49 -0.38
C GLY A 54 2.20 -13.36 0.63
N ILE A 55 3.33 -12.64 0.58
CA ILE A 55 3.56 -11.39 1.32
C ILE A 55 3.67 -10.24 0.33
N ILE A 56 2.99 -9.13 0.61
CA ILE A 56 3.05 -7.93 -0.21
C ILE A 56 3.47 -6.72 0.62
N ASN A 57 4.35 -5.91 0.05
CA ASN A 57 4.70 -4.58 0.54
C ASN A 57 4.00 -3.54 -0.32
N VAL A 58 3.36 -2.57 0.30
CA VAL A 58 2.59 -1.53 -0.37
C VAL A 58 3.01 -0.17 0.18
N HIS A 59 3.42 0.73 -0.71
CA HIS A 59 3.58 2.15 -0.42
C HIS A 59 2.36 2.89 -0.94
N LEU A 60 1.53 3.39 -0.03
CA LEU A 60 0.34 4.18 -0.31
C LEU A 60 0.66 5.66 -0.17
N ILE A 61 0.27 6.45 -1.16
CA ILE A 61 0.37 7.91 -1.18
C ILE A 61 -1.04 8.47 -1.36
N ILE A 62 -1.40 9.42 -0.50
CA ILE A 62 -2.69 10.11 -0.53
C ILE A 62 -2.41 11.60 -0.60
N VAL A 63 -2.96 12.28 -1.60
CA VAL A 63 -2.94 13.73 -1.73
C VAL A 63 -4.29 14.25 -1.28
N LEU A 64 -4.30 15.17 -0.31
CA LEU A 64 -5.51 15.70 0.29
C LEU A 64 -5.90 17.06 -0.30
N ASN A 65 -7.20 17.34 -0.29
CA ASN A 65 -7.69 18.71 -0.41
C ASN A 65 -7.54 19.42 0.94
N GLN A 66 -7.61 20.76 0.94
CA GLN A 66 -7.76 21.50 2.19
C GLN A 66 -9.02 21.06 2.96
N CYS A 67 -8.83 20.35 4.07
CA CYS A 67 -9.93 19.79 4.85
C CYS A 67 -9.52 19.48 6.30
N SER A 68 -10.49 19.07 7.11
CA SER A 68 -10.28 18.66 8.50
C SER A 68 -10.78 17.25 8.75
N LEU A 69 -9.92 16.38 9.27
CA LEU A 69 -10.32 15.10 9.85
C LEU A 69 -10.69 15.32 11.31
N THR A 70 -11.99 15.27 11.61
CA THR A 70 -12.51 15.48 12.97
C THR A 70 -12.41 14.22 13.83
N ASN A 71 -12.39 14.40 15.15
CA ASN A 71 -12.35 13.30 16.11
C ASN A 71 -13.48 12.28 15.84
N GLY A 72 -13.12 10.99 15.88
CA GLY A 72 -14.04 9.89 15.63
C GLY A 72 -14.43 9.69 14.16
N LYS A 73 -13.91 10.51 13.24
CA LYS A 73 -14.03 10.28 11.79
C LYS A 73 -12.80 9.59 11.25
N ALA A 74 -12.97 9.00 10.05
CA ALA A 74 -11.92 8.33 9.33
C ALA A 74 -11.93 8.72 7.85
N ILE A 75 -10.74 8.72 7.24
CA ILE A 75 -10.58 8.67 5.80
C ILE A 75 -10.48 7.20 5.41
N HIS A 76 -11.35 6.74 4.52
CA HIS A 76 -11.30 5.40 3.98
C HIS A 76 -10.68 5.43 2.60
N ILE A 77 -9.76 4.51 2.34
CA ILE A 77 -9.21 4.23 1.01
C ILE A 77 -9.58 2.79 0.66
N THR A 78 -10.21 2.58 -0.49
CA THR A 78 -10.73 1.30 -0.98
C THR A 78 -9.93 0.83 -2.19
N ASP A 79 -10.22 -0.38 -2.66
CA ASP A 79 -9.64 -0.95 -3.88
C ASP A 79 -8.12 -1.13 -3.81
N MET A 80 -7.59 -1.47 -2.63
CA MET A 80 -6.21 -1.95 -2.49
C MET A 80 -5.94 -3.12 -3.47
N PRO A 81 -4.69 -3.28 -3.93
CA PRO A 81 -4.37 -4.19 -5.03
C PRO A 81 -4.69 -5.65 -4.71
N PHE A 82 -4.59 -6.04 -3.42
CA PHE A 82 -4.90 -7.40 -2.96
C PHE A 82 -5.64 -7.37 -1.62
N VAL A 83 -6.48 -8.39 -1.42
CA VAL A 83 -7.19 -8.63 -0.15
C VAL A 83 -6.17 -9.00 0.93
N ASN A 84 -6.30 -8.40 2.12
CA ASN A 84 -5.52 -8.83 3.27
C ASN A 84 -5.98 -10.21 3.75
N ALA A 85 -5.14 -11.22 3.55
CA ALA A 85 -5.38 -12.59 3.99
C ALA A 85 -4.75 -12.91 5.36
N GLY A 86 -4.11 -11.93 6.00
CA GLY A 86 -3.47 -12.04 7.31
C GLY A 86 -4.30 -11.45 8.45
N ASP A 87 -3.63 -11.15 9.55
CA ASP A 87 -4.24 -10.45 10.68
C ASP A 87 -4.51 -8.98 10.37
N LYS A 88 -5.11 -8.27 11.31
CA LYS A 88 -5.32 -6.83 11.21
C LYS A 88 -3.97 -6.11 11.17
N GLU A 89 -3.74 -5.33 10.13
CA GLU A 89 -2.56 -4.47 10.04
C GLU A 89 -2.82 -3.09 10.64
N ILE A 90 -1.82 -2.56 11.32
CA ILE A 90 -1.82 -1.21 11.87
C ILE A 90 -0.49 -0.55 11.52
N VAL A 91 -0.55 0.60 10.84
CA VAL A 91 0.63 1.39 10.50
C VAL A 91 0.42 2.84 10.90
N VAL A 92 1.50 3.62 10.91
CA VAL A 92 1.49 5.04 11.26
C VAL A 92 1.95 5.86 10.07
N GLY A 93 1.20 6.90 9.76
CA GLY A 93 1.58 7.97 8.84
C GLY A 93 1.83 9.25 9.62
N VAL A 94 2.59 10.17 9.03
CA VAL A 94 2.90 11.46 9.64
C VAL A 94 2.50 12.55 8.65
N THR A 95 1.80 13.57 9.13
CA THR A 95 1.44 14.74 8.32
C THR A 95 2.65 15.66 8.15
N SER A 96 2.55 16.64 7.24
CA SER A 96 3.58 17.67 7.05
C SER A 96 3.88 18.47 8.34
N LYS A 97 2.91 18.54 9.25
CA LYS A 97 2.99 19.23 10.55
C LYS A 97 3.43 18.33 11.70
N GLY A 98 3.80 17.07 11.43
CA GLY A 98 4.24 16.12 12.45
C GLY A 98 3.09 15.44 13.22
N THR A 99 1.83 15.63 12.83
CA THR A 99 0.71 14.93 13.45
C THR A 99 0.73 13.45 13.05
N LEU A 100 0.55 12.56 14.02
CA LEU A 100 0.52 11.12 13.79
C LEU A 100 -0.89 10.67 13.39
N LEU A 101 -0.96 9.90 12.31
CA LEU A 101 -2.17 9.24 11.84
C LEU A 101 -2.05 7.73 12.04
N LYS A 102 -3.11 7.14 12.59
CA LYS A 102 -3.26 5.69 12.68
C LYS A 102 -3.97 5.20 11.46
N ALA A 103 -3.44 4.12 10.92
CA ALA A 103 -3.86 3.55 9.68
C ALA A 103 -4.16 2.06 9.95
N THR A 104 -5.35 1.54 9.63
CA THR A 104 -5.69 0.12 9.85
C THR A 104 -6.34 -0.61 8.68
N MET A 105 -5.89 -1.84 8.39
CA MET A 105 -6.52 -2.80 7.45
C MET A 105 -7.12 -3.96 8.23
N GLY A 106 -8.37 -4.31 7.95
CA GLY A 106 -8.98 -5.52 8.50
C GLY A 106 -8.49 -6.79 7.80
N ASN A 107 -8.80 -7.95 8.39
CA ASN A 107 -8.73 -9.23 7.69
C ASN A 107 -9.83 -9.30 6.62
N ASN A 108 -9.51 -9.88 5.47
CA ASN A 108 -10.41 -10.10 4.35
C ASN A 108 -11.03 -8.81 3.78
N THR A 109 -10.27 -7.70 3.83
CA THR A 109 -10.66 -6.42 3.24
C THR A 109 -9.68 -5.99 2.15
N THR A 110 -10.15 -5.14 1.25
CA THR A 110 -9.33 -4.37 0.29
C THR A 110 -9.39 -2.87 0.58
N TRP A 111 -9.85 -2.51 1.77
CA TRP A 111 -9.97 -1.13 2.20
C TRP A 111 -9.26 -0.92 3.54
N PHE A 112 -8.93 0.35 3.76
CA PHE A 112 -8.07 0.78 4.83
C PHE A 112 -8.62 2.06 5.47
N SER A 113 -8.51 2.16 6.80
CA SER A 113 -9.09 3.24 7.61
C SER A 113 -8.00 4.11 8.21
N ILE A 114 -8.10 5.42 8.05
CA ILE A 114 -7.12 6.39 8.56
C ILE A 114 -7.80 7.30 9.57
N THR A 115 -7.28 7.36 10.78
CA THR A 115 -7.76 8.21 11.88
C THR A 115 -6.61 9.02 12.48
N SER A 116 -6.93 10.08 13.22
CA SER A 116 -5.96 10.69 14.13
C SER A 116 -5.48 9.66 15.16
N LEU A 117 -4.16 9.58 15.42
CA LEU A 117 -3.64 8.68 16.44
C LEU A 117 -3.87 9.24 17.85
N SER A 118 -3.77 10.57 18.03
CA SER A 118 -4.03 11.25 19.30
C SER A 118 -5.52 11.39 19.62
N GLY A 119 -6.40 11.21 18.63
CA GLY A 119 -7.83 11.49 18.73
C GLY A 119 -8.18 12.98 18.57
N GLU A 120 -7.19 13.85 18.35
CA GLU A 120 -7.44 15.27 18.06
C GLU A 120 -7.82 15.49 16.59
N ASN A 121 -8.45 16.64 16.31
CA ASN A 121 -8.74 17.05 14.94
C ASN A 121 -7.43 17.32 14.17
N VAL A 122 -7.38 16.90 12.91
CA VAL A 122 -6.22 17.11 12.03
C VAL A 122 -6.63 17.99 10.86
N ASN A 123 -5.92 19.10 10.65
CA ASN A 123 -6.17 20.03 9.55
C ASN A 123 -5.12 19.88 8.47
N PHE A 124 -5.56 19.47 7.29
CA PHE A 124 -4.72 19.27 6.12
C PHE A 124 -4.66 20.51 5.26
N ALA A 125 -3.47 20.83 4.75
CA ALA A 125 -3.31 21.82 3.70
C ALA A 125 -3.79 21.26 2.35
N ASP A 126 -4.05 22.14 1.40
CA ASP A 126 -4.27 21.69 0.03
C ASP A 126 -2.98 21.09 -0.53
N ASP A 127 -3.10 19.99 -1.28
CA ASP A 127 -1.98 19.21 -1.83
C ASP A 127 -1.06 18.58 -0.78
N GLU A 128 -1.52 18.45 0.47
CA GLU A 128 -0.76 17.74 1.49
C GLU A 128 -0.70 16.24 1.18
N GLU A 129 0.51 15.69 1.09
CA GLU A 129 0.75 14.27 0.90
C GLU A 129 0.90 13.53 2.23
N ILE A 130 0.30 12.35 2.30
CA ILE A 130 0.46 11.41 3.41
C ILE A 130 0.87 10.07 2.86
N HIS A 131 1.88 9.49 3.49
CA HIS A 131 2.46 8.21 3.09
C HIS A 131 2.21 7.14 4.14
N PHE A 132 1.89 5.94 3.68
CA PHE A 132 1.82 4.74 4.51
C PHE A 132 2.59 3.61 3.83
N ASN A 133 3.40 2.89 4.60
CA ASN A 133 4.05 1.66 4.17
C ASN A 133 3.40 0.49 4.90
N LEU A 134 2.89 -0.48 4.16
CA LEU A 134 2.19 -1.64 4.68
C LEU A 134 2.88 -2.91 4.23
N THR A 135 2.92 -3.91 5.10
CA THR A 135 3.33 -5.27 4.75
C THR A 135 2.23 -6.20 5.24
N TYR A 136 1.67 -7.03 4.36
CA TYR A 136 0.60 -7.94 4.74
C TYR A 136 0.58 -9.22 3.91
N LYS A 137 -0.11 -10.24 4.43
CA LYS A 137 -0.34 -11.49 3.70
C LYS A 137 -1.41 -11.28 2.64
N TYR A 138 -1.17 -11.74 1.42
CA TYR A 138 -2.16 -11.76 0.35
C TYR A 138 -2.31 -13.17 -0.23
N LYS A 139 -3.43 -13.40 -0.92
CA LYS A 139 -3.63 -14.57 -1.77
C LYS A 139 -3.63 -14.09 -3.21
N GLU A 140 -2.94 -14.84 -4.07
CA GLU A 140 -2.99 -14.69 -5.53
C GLU A 140 -4.33 -15.14 -6.10
#